data_AF-A1B4F7-F1
#
_entry.id   AF-A1B4F7-F1
#
_cell.length_a   1.000
_cell.length_b   1.000
_cell.length_c   1.000
_cell.angle_alpha   90.00
_cell.angle_beta   90.00
_cell.angle_gamma   90.00
#
_symmetry.space_group_name_H-M   'P 1'
#
loop_
_entity.id
_entity.type
_entity.pdbx_description
1 polymer ?
#
loop_
_entity_poly.entity_id
_entity_poly.type
_entity_poly.pdbx_seq_one_letter_code
_entity_poly.pdbx_strand_id
1 'polypeptide(L)' 'MIKTVILCLLIIVALALAAGPGVRRVIARLLGIGRK' A
#
# COMPACT_ATOMS: atom_id res chain seq x y z
N MET A 1 -13.46 -14.54 -18.19
CA MET A 1 -13.48 -13.09 -17.90
C MET A 1 -13.34 -12.79 -16.41
N ILE A 2 -13.98 -13.53 -15.52
CA ILE A 2 -13.89 -13.33 -14.06
C ILE A 2 -12.45 -13.38 -13.51
N LYS A 3 -11.62 -14.30 -14.00
CA LYS A 3 -10.20 -14.43 -13.59
C LYS A 3 -9.37 -13.14 -13.72
N THR A 4 -9.56 -12.40 -14.81
CA THR A 4 -8.80 -11.16 -15.06
C THR A 4 -9.31 -10.02 -14.18
N VAL A 5 -10.61 -9.99 -13.91
CA VAL A 5 -11.24 -9.01 -13.00
C VAL A 5 -10.74 -9.22 -11.57
N ILE A 6 -10.67 -10.46 -11.10
CA ILE A 6 -10.14 -10.81 -9.77
C ILE A 6 -8.65 -10.42 -9.66
N LEU A 7 -7.86 -10.73 -10.69
CA LEU A 7 -6.44 -10.37 -10.71
C LEU A 7 -6.25 -8.85 -10.63
N CYS A 8 -7.07 -8.08 -11.36
CA CYS A 8 -7.03 -6.63 -11.37
C CYS A 8 -7.42 -6.04 -9.99
N LEU A 9 -8.48 -6.58 -9.37
CA LEU A 9 -8.91 -6.21 -8.02
C LEU A 9 -7.79 -6.44 -6.98
N LEU A 10 -7.11 -7.58 -7.04
CA LEU A 10 -6.00 -7.89 -6.13
C LEU A 10 -4.82 -6.93 -6.30
N ILE A 11 -4.49 -6.55 -7.54
CA ILE A 11 -3.41 -5.59 -7.82
C ILE A 11 -3.76 -4.20 -7.27
N ILE A 12 -4.98 -3.72 -7.48
CA ILE A 12 -5.43 -2.41 -6.99
C ILE A 12 -5.43 -2.39 -5.46
N VAL A 13 -5.91 -3.45 -4.82
CA VAL A 13 -5.90 -3.60 -3.36
C VAL A 13 -4.46 -3.65 -2.85
N ALA A 14 -3.56 -4.41 -3.50
CA ALA A 14 -2.15 -4.45 -3.13
C ALA A 14 -1.47 -3.08 -3.27
N LEU A 15 -1.74 -2.34 -4.35
CA LEU A 15 -1.27 -0.96 -4.52
C LEU A 15 -1.85 -0.02 -3.46
N ALA A 16 -3.13 -0.16 -3.12
CA ALA A 16 -3.78 0.66 -2.11
C ALA A 16 -3.24 0.37 -0.70
N LEU A 17 -2.94 -0.89 -0.37
CA LEU A 17 -2.24 -1.25 0.87
C LEU A 17 -0.80 -0.75 0.88
N ALA A 18 -0.10 -0.87 -0.25
CA ALA A 18 1.26 -0.38 -0.45
C ALA A 18 1.34 1.16 -0.57
N ALA A 19 0.26 1.87 -0.83
CA ALA A 19 0.19 3.33 -0.75
C ALA A 19 -0.47 3.80 0.56
N GLY A 20 -1.02 2.86 1.33
CA GLY A 20 -1.82 3.09 2.51
C GLY A 20 -0.99 3.37 3.77
N PRO A 21 -1.64 3.33 4.96
CA PRO A 21 -1.03 3.71 6.24
C PRO A 21 0.24 2.91 6.57
N GLY A 22 0.39 1.69 6.03
CA GLY A 22 1.59 0.89 6.15
C GLY A 22 2.82 1.56 5.53
N VAL A 23 2.72 2.02 4.28
CA VAL A 23 3.84 2.69 3.60
C VAL A 23 4.01 4.13 4.07
N ARG A 24 2.95 4.84 4.44
CA ARG A 24 3.12 6.11 5.17
C ARG A 24 3.86 5.95 6.50
N ARG A 25 3.60 4.87 7.28
CA ARG A 25 4.35 4.57 8.51
C ARG A 25 5.80 4.17 8.23
N VAL A 26 6.04 3.38 7.18
CA VAL A 26 7.39 2.97 6.77
C VAL A 26 8.19 4.18 6.28
N ILE A 27 7.61 5.02 5.42
CA ILE A 27 8.21 6.28 4.97
C ILE A 27 8.42 7.24 6.15
N ALA A 28 7.46 7.41 7.06
CA ALA A 28 7.63 8.26 8.25
C ALA A 28 8.72 7.75 9.21
N ARG A 29 8.89 6.42 9.33
CA ARG A 29 10.01 5.80 10.07
C ARG A 29 11.34 6.01 9.35
N LEU A 30 11.37 5.82 8.03
CA LEU A 30 12.57 6.02 7.19
C LEU A 30 13.02 7.48 7.12
N LEU A 31 12.08 8.43 7.02
CA LEU A 31 12.36 9.86 7.06
C LEU A 31 12.65 10.37 8.49
N GLY A 32 12.58 9.52 9.52
CA GLY A 32 12.83 9.93 10.90
C GLY A 32 11.81 10.93 11.47
N ILE A 33 10.68 11.16 10.79
CA ILE A 33 9.59 12.05 11.21
C ILE A 33 8.80 11.46 12.40
N GLY A 34 9.21 10.29 12.90
CA GLY A 34 8.69 9.65 14.11
C GLY A 34 9.42 10.00 15.42
N ARG A 35 10.25 11.04 15.47
CA ARG A 35 10.85 11.56 16.71
C ARG A 35 10.40 13.00 17.01
N LYS A 36 9.12 13.19 17.37
CA LYS A 36 8.69 14.12 18.43
C LYS A 36 7.23 13.88 18.79
#